data_AF-A0A961TD29-F1
#
_entry.id   AF-A0A961TD29-F1
#
_cell.length_a   1.000
_cell.length_b   1.000
_cell.length_c   1.000
_cell.angle_alpha   90.00
_cell.angle_beta   90.00
_cell.angle_gamma   90.00
#
_symmetry.space_group_name_H-M   'P 1'
#
loop_
_entity.id
_entity.type
_entity.pdbx_description
1 polymer ?
#
loop_
_entity_poly.entity_id
_entity_poly.type
_entity_poly.pdbx_seq_one_letter_code
_entity_poly.pdbx_strand_id
1 'polypeptide(L)'
;VLPVFAPIIAGLDFGDHVAKAEVTYWFAILLAVNLQTSFLTPPFGFALFYMKAVAPPEIKIQQIYRGIIPFVLIQILAVILVMVFPELALWLPRTLLG
;
A
#
# COMPACT_ATOMS: atom_id res chain seq x y z
N VAL A 1 -7.78 6.23 -9.19
CA VAL A 1 -8.36 5.23 -8.26
C VAL A 1 -9.22 5.92 -7.20
N LEU A 2 -8.68 6.83 -6.38
CA LEU A 2 -9.44 7.50 -5.30
C LEU A 2 -10.80 8.13 -5.69
N PRO A 3 -10.96 8.88 -6.79
CA PRO A 3 -12.26 9.47 -7.14
C PRO A 3 -13.38 8.45 -7.39
N VAL A 4 -13.01 7.25 -7.85
CA VAL A 4 -13.96 6.16 -8.12
C VAL A 4 -14.40 5.48 -6.83
N PHE A 5 -13.49 5.31 -5.87
CA PHE A 5 -13.77 4.63 -4.61
C PHE A 5 -14.28 5.57 -3.51
N ALA A 6 -14.05 6.88 -3.62
CA ALA A 6 -14.48 7.89 -2.64
C ALA A 6 -15.96 7.77 -2.18
N PRO A 7 -16.97 7.64 -3.08
CA PRO A 7 -18.36 7.52 -2.64
C PRO A 7 -18.64 6.21 -1.89
N ILE A 8 -17.92 5.13 -2.23
CA ILE A 8 -18.03 3.84 -1.54
C ILE A 8 -17.39 3.95 -0.15
N ILE A 9 -16.18 4.50 -0.07
CA ILE A 9 -15.42 4.65 1.17
C ILE A 9 -16.15 5.55 2.17
N ALA A 10 -16.76 6.64 1.71
CA ALA A 10 -17.56 7.54 2.55
C ALA A 10 -18.80 6.87 3.16
N GLY A 11 -19.29 5.79 2.54
CA GLY A 11 -20.38 4.96 3.03
C GLY A 11 -19.93 3.85 3.98
N LEU A 12 -18.63 3.59 4.12
CA LEU A 12 -18.11 2.57 5.03
C LEU A 12 -18.15 3.08 6.48
N ASP A 13 -18.49 2.18 7.39
CA ASP A 13 -18.49 2.42 8.82
C ASP A 13 -17.55 1.40 9.49
N PHE A 14 -16.56 1.92 10.20
CA PHE A 14 -15.58 1.12 10.94
C PHE A 14 -15.80 1.21 12.46
N GLY A 15 -16.96 1.69 12.91
CA GLY A 15 -17.28 1.86 14.32
C GLY A 15 -16.30 2.83 14.99
N ASP A 16 -15.84 2.47 16.19
CA ASP A 16 -14.93 3.30 16.98
C ASP A 16 -13.46 3.23 16.50
N HIS A 17 -13.16 2.41 15.48
CA HIS A 17 -11.78 2.25 14.99
C HIS A 17 -11.27 3.48 14.24
N VAL A 18 -12.11 4.09 13.41
CA VAL A 18 -11.78 5.31 12.65
C VAL A 18 -12.99 6.22 12.60
N ALA A 19 -12.81 7.49 12.96
CA ALA A 19 -13.88 8.48 12.89
C ALA A 19 -14.40 8.61 11.45
N LYS A 20 -15.73 8.68 11.28
CA LYS A 20 -16.37 8.71 9.95
C LYS A 20 -15.85 9.82 9.03
N ALA A 21 -15.48 10.97 9.58
CA ALA A 21 -14.90 12.09 8.83
C ALA A 21 -13.50 11.78 8.26
N GLU A 22 -12.79 10.80 8.85
CA GLU A 22 -11.39 10.49 8.55
C GLU A 22 -11.22 9.20 7.74
N VAL A 23 -12.29 8.40 7.62
CA VAL A 23 -12.30 7.12 6.89
C VAL A 23 -11.71 7.27 5.50
N THR A 24 -12.06 8.33 4.78
CA THR A 24 -11.54 8.59 3.43
C THR A 24 -10.02 8.79 3.41
N TYR A 25 -9.46 9.53 4.38
CA TYR A 25 -8.03 9.79 4.44
C TYR A 25 -7.24 8.53 4.85
N TRP A 26 -7.69 7.85 5.89
CA TRP A 26 -7.09 6.60 6.35
C TRP A 26 -7.11 5.53 5.26
N PHE A 27 -8.25 5.33 4.60
CA PHE A 27 -8.39 4.36 3.52
C PHE A 27 -7.54 4.74 2.30
N ALA A 28 -7.47 6.03 1.96
CA ALA A 28 -6.63 6.49 0.85
C ALA A 28 -5.15 6.18 1.07
N ILE A 29 -4.66 6.37 2.30
CA ILE A 29 -3.28 6.06 2.67
C ILE A 29 -3.06 4.54 2.66
N LEU A 30 -3.95 3.75 3.27
CA LEU A 30 -3.88 2.29 3.21
C LEU A 30 -3.82 1.76 1.79
N LEU A 31 -4.68 2.29 0.92
CA LEU A 31 -4.70 1.94 -0.49
C LEU A 31 -3.38 2.32 -1.17
N ALA A 32 -2.82 3.49 -0.89
CA ALA A 32 -1.54 3.91 -1.47
C ALA A 32 -0.39 2.97 -1.06
N VAL A 33 -0.29 2.62 0.23
CA VAL A 33 0.73 1.68 0.73
C VAL A 33 0.54 0.28 0.15
N ASN A 34 -0.72 -0.18 0.04
CA ASN A 34 -1.03 -1.47 -0.56
C ASN A 34 -0.68 -1.50 -2.06
N LEU A 35 -1.04 -0.46 -2.82
CA LEU A 35 -0.73 -0.35 -4.25
C LEU A 35 0.77 -0.33 -4.51
N GLN A 36 1.56 0.31 -3.65
CA GLN A 36 3.03 0.27 -3.74
C GLN A 36 3.56 -1.18 -3.66
N THR A 37 2.97 -2.02 -2.80
CA THR A 37 3.32 -3.44 -2.69
C THR A 37 3.00 -4.21 -3.97
N SER A 38 1.88 -3.88 -4.62
CA SER A 38 1.44 -4.52 -5.86
C SER A 38 2.44 -4.32 -7.02
N PHE A 39 3.18 -3.20 -7.05
CA PHE A 39 4.24 -2.97 -8.02
C PHE A 39 5.47 -3.88 -7.85
N LEU A 40 5.59 -4.53 -6.69
CA LEU A 40 6.65 -5.47 -6.36
C LEU A 40 6.23 -6.93 -6.54
N THR A 41 4.97 -7.25 -6.91
CA THR A 41 4.49 -8.64 -6.93
C THR A 41 3.89 -8.99 -8.30
N PRO A 42 4.25 -10.12 -8.94
CA PRO A 42 3.64 -10.53 -10.21
C PRO A 42 2.12 -10.74 -10.06
N PRO A 43 1.28 -10.39 -11.07
CA PRO A 43 1.59 -9.99 -12.44
C PRO A 43 1.84 -8.48 -12.66
N PHE A 44 1.56 -7.63 -11.67
CA PHE A 44 1.75 -6.17 -11.72
C PHE A 44 3.15 -5.72 -11.25
N GLY A 45 4.10 -6.66 -11.22
CA GLY A 45 5.48 -6.49 -10.76
C GLY A 45 6.36 -5.69 -11.72
N PHE A 46 5.92 -4.53 -12.20
CA PHE A 46 6.66 -3.72 -13.18
C PHE A 46 8.09 -3.45 -12.73
N ALA A 47 8.31 -3.17 -11.44
CA ALA A 47 9.65 -2.99 -10.88
C ALA A 47 10.55 -4.22 -11.09
N LEU A 48 10.00 -5.44 -11.01
CA LEU A 48 10.72 -6.69 -11.22
C LEU A 48 11.08 -6.88 -12.70
N PHE A 49 10.17 -6.53 -13.60
CA PHE A 49 10.39 -6.61 -15.03
C PHE A 49 11.40 -5.57 -15.51
N TYR A 50 11.37 -4.35 -14.94
CA TYR A 50 12.41 -3.35 -15.17
C TYR A 50 13.77 -3.85 -14.69
N MET A 51 13.84 -4.43 -13.48
CA MET A 51 15.07 -5.02 -12.98
C MET A 51 15.57 -6.17 -13.87
N LYS A 52 14.67 -7.03 -14.36
CA LYS A 52 15.05 -8.11 -15.28
C LYS A 52 15.55 -7.60 -16.64
N ALA A 53 15.04 -6.47 -17.13
CA ALA A 53 15.43 -5.88 -18.41
C ALA A 53 16.86 -5.34 -18.40
N VAL A 54 17.34 -4.87 -17.23
CA VAL A 54 18.73 -4.40 -17.07
C VAL A 54 19.68 -5.45 -16.48
N ALA A 55 19.14 -6.53 -15.90
CA ALA A 55 19.95 -7.58 -15.30
C ALA A 55 20.63 -8.47 -16.37
N PRO A 56 21.86 -8.94 -16.10
CA PRO A 56 22.56 -9.89 -16.97
C PRO A 56 21.71 -11.13 -17.32
N PRO A 57 21.94 -11.77 -18.49
CA PRO A 57 21.15 -12.91 -18.95
C PRO A 57 21.21 -14.13 -18.02
N GLU A 58 22.27 -14.25 -17.21
CA GLU A 58 22.44 -15.31 -16.20
C GLU A 58 21.43 -15.17 -15.04
N ILE A 59 20.95 -13.94 -14.77
CA ILE A 59 19.99 -13.67 -13.72
C ILE A 59 18.59 -14.00 -14.19
N LYS A 60 18.05 -15.07 -13.62
CA LYS A 60 16.69 -15.53 -13.89
C LYS A 60 15.68 -14.70 -13.10
N ILE A 61 14.50 -14.50 -13.68
CA ILE A 61 13.40 -13.75 -13.04
C ILE A 61 13.03 -14.36 -11.66
N GLN A 62 13.16 -15.67 -11.49
CA GLN A 62 12.91 -16.36 -10.23
C GLN A 62 13.89 -15.95 -9.11
N GLN A 63 15.12 -15.57 -9.46
CA GLN A 63 16.09 -15.05 -8.47
C GLN A 63 15.66 -13.66 -8.01
N ILE A 64 15.18 -12.82 -8.93
CA ILE A 64 14.62 -11.49 -8.63
C ILE A 64 13.39 -11.65 -7.72
N TYR A 65 12.50 -12.60 -8.01
CA TYR A 65 11.31 -12.87 -7.20
C TYR A 65 11.65 -13.34 -5.78
N ARG A 66 12.72 -14.11 -5.61
CA ARG A 66 13.19 -14.49 -4.26
C ARG A 66 13.81 -13.31 -3.52
N GLY A 67 14.53 -12.44 -4.23
CA GLY A 67 15.20 -11.27 -3.65
C GLY A 67 14.25 -10.23 -3.06
N ILE A 68 13.02 -10.11 -3.60
CA ILE A 68 12.04 -9.14 -3.12
C ILE A 68 11.22 -9.60 -1.89
N ILE A 69 11.26 -10.89 -1.54
CA ILE A 69 10.49 -11.44 -0.42
C ILE A 69 10.63 -10.61 0.87
N PRO A 70 11.85 -10.26 1.35
CA PRO A 70 11.98 -9.44 2.56
C PRO A 70 11.30 -8.06 2.43
N PHE A 71 11.34 -7.44 1.25
CA PHE A 71 10.67 -6.16 1.01
C PHE A 71 9.15 -6.30 1.06
N VAL A 72 8.61 -7.35 0.45
CA VAL A 72 7.16 -7.63 0.49
C VAL A 72 6.70 -7.88 1.93
N LEU A 73 7.49 -8.60 2.75
CA LEU A 73 7.17 -8.83 4.16
C LEU A 73 7.12 -7.54 4.97
N ILE A 74 8.09 -6.65 4.78
CA ILE A 74 8.09 -5.33 5.43
C ILE A 74 6.87 -4.51 4.98
N GLN A 75 6.50 -4.61 3.70
CA GLN A 75 5.37 -3.85 3.18
C GLN A 75 4.02 -4.37 3.69
N ILE A 76 3.85 -5.69 3.80
CA ILE A 76 2.70 -6.31 4.45
C ILE A 76 2.63 -5.87 5.92
N LEU A 77 3.77 -5.87 6.63
CA LEU A 77 3.83 -5.37 8.01
C LEU A 77 3.39 -3.90 8.10
N ALA A 78 3.85 -3.04 7.19
CA ALA A 78 3.44 -1.64 7.14
C ALA A 78 1.93 -1.48 6.92
N VAL A 79 1.34 -2.24 5.99
CA VAL A 79 -0.11 -2.25 5.76
C VAL A 79 -0.86 -2.69 7.03
N ILE A 80 -0.40 -3.76 7.69
CA ILE A 80 -1.00 -4.25 8.93
C ILE A 80 -0.91 -3.18 10.02
N LEU A 81 0.25 -2.54 10.19
CA LEU A 81 0.44 -1.50 11.19
C LEU A 81 -0.50 -0.32 10.96
N VAL A 82 -0.62 0.19 9.74
CA VAL A 82 -1.54 1.31 9.44
C VAL A 82 -3.01 0.88 9.60
N MET A 83 -3.32 -0.38 9.31
CA MET A 83 -4.67 -0.92 9.47
C MET A 83 -5.07 -1.03 10.94
N VAL A 84 -4.16 -1.50 11.80
CA VAL A 84 -4.40 -1.68 13.24
C VAL A 84 -4.22 -0.38 14.04
N PHE A 85 -3.33 0.50 13.60
CA PHE A 85 -3.01 1.78 14.25
C PHE A 85 -3.28 2.96 13.30
N PRO A 86 -4.55 3.40 13.15
CA PRO A 86 -4.94 4.47 12.22
C PRO A 86 -4.20 5.79 12.41
N GLU A 87 -3.77 6.07 13.64
CA GLU A 87 -2.99 7.25 14.00
C GLU A 87 -1.71 7.43 13.16
N LEU A 88 -1.10 6.32 12.72
CA LEU A 88 0.07 6.35 11.83
C LEU A 88 -0.22 7.03 10.50
N ALA A 89 -1.45 6.92 10.01
CA ALA A 89 -1.91 7.57 8.79
C ALA A 89 -2.55 8.94 9.06
N LEU A 90 -3.23 9.11 10.21
CA LEU A 90 -4.10 10.27 10.47
C LEU A 90 -3.40 11.43 11.17
N TRP A 91 -2.27 11.22 11.84
CA TRP A 91 -1.56 12.29 12.54
C TRP A 91 -1.25 13.50 11.64
N LEU A 92 -0.73 13.26 10.44
CA LEU A 92 -0.36 14.34 9.52
C LEU A 92 -1.60 15.06 8.93
N PRO A 93 -2.61 14.36 8.38
CA PRO A 93 -3.87 14.99 7.96
C PRO A 93 -4.51 15.85 9.05
N ARG A 94 -4.57 15.37 10.29
CA ARG A 94 -5.12 16.16 11.42
C ARG A 94 -4.31 17.42 11.70
N THR A 95 -2.99 17.36 11.56
CA THR A 95 -2.11 18.51 11.81
C THR A 95 -2.18 19.57 10.71
N LEU A 96 -2.42 19.16 9.46
CA LEU A 96 -2.40 20.06 8.30
C LEU A 96 -3.78 20.52 7.83
N LEU A 97 -4.81 19.70 8.01
CA LEU A 97 -6.17 19.92 7.51
C LEU A 97 -7.18 20.18 8.65
N GLY A 98 -6.73 20.09 9.91
CA GLY A 98 -7.49 20.38 11.11
C GLY A 98 -7.46 21.84 11.52
#